data_AF-A0A225B8E1-F1
#
_entry.id   AF-A0A225B8E1-F1
#
_cell.length_a   1.000
_cell.length_b   1.000
_cell.length_c   1.000
_cell.angle_alpha   90.00
_cell.angle_beta   90.00
_cell.angle_gamma   90.00
#
_symmetry.space_group_name_H-M   'P 1'
#
loop_
_entity.id
_entity.type
_entity.pdbx_description
1 polymer ?
#
loop_
_entity_poly.entity_id
_entity_poly.type
_entity_poly.pdbx_seq_one_letter_code
_entity_poly.pdbx_strand_id
1 'polypeptide(L)'
;MEKPLSPLQLRLSQQVFLWVDMIDFVKVGRSELDQEILSIIFQAENSGEEVFDSIDLAKRLCSPLITLNVAKGKGARNQRFKISFIHHTAAQFVRQSASRKAANKAMAVPTILRPQALKALYRGTTSVRYFEESIKCTQALDSLRSYPSQPLGGIDTYFEMAYGLWNALFLETLPDCLDDDDLVQASILCSKLTEFLLSRRCLRWVEMAIIINYDGGFTNLFENVIEALCAAEKALHVTNQDSMGKQLTAFQSYSIARRQFFADYAYVIFCTGPTIEESRVLTEPDGFSNRPVATDLMLLGQKWTHLYSLRRFPPPAGRIWGKRRDKYTR
;
A
#
# COMPACT_ATOMS: atom_id res chain seq x y z
N MET A 1 -13.41 36.39 -5.99
CA MET A 1 -13.15 35.59 -4.79
C MET A 1 -13.14 34.13 -5.19
N GLU A 2 -12.05 33.41 -4.92
CA GLU A 2 -12.05 31.95 -5.08
C GLU A 2 -13.02 31.34 -4.06
N LYS A 3 -13.86 30.41 -4.51
CA LYS A 3 -14.76 29.70 -3.59
C LYS A 3 -13.92 28.74 -2.74
N PRO A 4 -14.15 28.68 -1.42
CA PRO A 4 -13.48 27.69 -0.58
C PRO A 4 -13.83 26.29 -1.04
N LEU A 5 -12.85 25.39 -1.04
CA LEU A 5 -13.08 23.97 -1.36
C LEU A 5 -13.99 23.35 -0.31
N SER A 6 -14.88 22.46 -0.74
CA SER A 6 -15.71 21.68 0.18
C SER A 6 -14.85 20.69 0.98
N PRO A 7 -15.32 20.21 2.15
CA PRO A 7 -14.61 19.20 2.92
C PRO A 7 -14.25 17.94 2.11
N LEU A 8 -15.14 17.48 1.23
CA LEU A 8 -14.88 16.34 0.34
C LEU A 8 -13.77 16.67 -0.68
N GLN A 9 -13.78 17.86 -1.27
CA GLN A 9 -12.74 18.30 -2.21
C GLN A 9 -11.37 18.38 -1.54
N LEU A 10 -11.32 18.82 -0.28
CA LEU A 10 -10.10 18.82 0.52
C LEU A 10 -9.60 17.40 0.77
N ARG A 11 -10.47 16.44 1.13
CA ARG A 11 -10.05 15.05 1.32
C ARG A 11 -9.62 14.35 0.03
N LEU A 12 -10.34 14.57 -1.06
CA LEU A 12 -9.98 14.03 -2.38
C LEU A 12 -8.63 14.55 -2.84
N SER A 13 -8.38 15.85 -2.68
CA SER A 13 -7.06 16.40 -2.96
C SER A 13 -6.00 15.76 -2.06
N GLN A 14 -6.26 15.60 -0.75
CA GLN A 14 -5.31 14.95 0.16
C GLN A 14 -4.91 13.55 -0.28
N GLN A 15 -5.86 12.73 -0.75
CA GLN A 15 -5.56 11.40 -1.29
C GLN A 15 -4.57 11.47 -2.46
N VAL A 16 -4.67 12.45 -3.35
CA VAL A 16 -3.70 12.61 -4.45
C VAL A 16 -2.28 12.75 -3.92
N PHE A 17 -2.06 13.60 -2.90
CA PHE A 17 -0.71 13.81 -2.34
C PHE A 17 -0.26 12.70 -1.41
N LEU A 18 -1.18 11.98 -0.76
CA LEU A 18 -0.86 10.78 0.01
C LEU A 18 -0.26 9.70 -0.89
N TRP A 19 -0.75 9.52 -2.11
CA TRP A 19 -0.27 8.49 -3.04
C TRP A 19 0.99 8.88 -3.82
N VAL A 20 1.44 10.12 -3.68
CA VAL A 20 2.71 10.61 -4.24
C VAL A 20 3.77 10.53 -3.16
N ASP A 21 4.86 9.80 -3.41
CA ASP A 21 5.99 9.81 -2.49
C ASP A 21 7.00 10.88 -2.85
N MET A 22 7.10 11.91 -2.01
CA MET A 22 8.12 12.97 -2.14
C MET A 22 9.54 12.41 -2.05
N ILE A 23 9.76 11.27 -1.38
CA ILE A 23 11.07 10.60 -1.30
C ILE A 23 11.35 9.81 -2.59
N ASP A 24 10.35 9.12 -3.16
CA ASP A 24 10.48 8.46 -4.47
C ASP A 24 10.61 9.48 -5.62
N PHE A 25 10.10 10.70 -5.42
CA PHE A 25 10.21 11.83 -6.34
C PHE A 25 11.67 12.28 -6.53
N VAL A 26 12.53 12.11 -5.52
CA VAL A 26 13.94 12.54 -5.57
C VAL A 26 14.87 11.41 -6.01
N LYS A 27 14.51 10.14 -5.77
CA LYS A 27 15.44 9.01 -5.94
C LYS A 27 14.97 7.91 -6.91
N VAL A 28 13.67 7.74 -7.18
CA VAL A 28 13.15 6.48 -7.77
C VAL A 28 12.01 6.67 -8.80
N GLY A 29 12.08 7.69 -9.66
CA GLY A 29 11.68 7.56 -11.08
C GLY A 29 10.20 7.32 -11.45
N ARG A 30 9.21 7.57 -10.58
CA ARG A 30 7.83 7.77 -11.04
C ARG A 30 7.32 9.16 -10.66
N SER A 31 7.17 10.00 -11.68
CA SER A 31 6.52 11.31 -11.58
C SER A 31 5.01 11.23 -11.85
N GLU A 32 4.48 10.04 -12.17
CA GLU A 32 3.16 9.84 -12.77
C GLU A 32 2.24 8.94 -11.94
N LEU A 33 0.99 9.36 -11.74
CA LEU A 33 -0.11 8.53 -11.22
C LEU A 33 -1.08 8.20 -12.37
N ASP A 34 -1.37 6.92 -12.57
CA ASP A 34 -2.31 6.46 -13.61
C ASP A 34 -3.76 6.78 -13.24
N GLN A 35 -4.58 7.14 -14.24
CA GLN A 35 -6.01 7.45 -14.07
C GLN A 35 -6.78 6.37 -13.28
N GLU A 36 -6.43 5.10 -13.49
CA GLU A 36 -7.12 4.00 -12.83
C GLU A 36 -6.89 4.00 -11.31
N ILE A 37 -5.65 4.27 -10.88
CA ILE A 37 -5.31 4.42 -9.47
C ILE A 37 -6.04 5.63 -8.89
N LEU A 38 -6.04 6.74 -9.62
CA LEU A 38 -6.72 7.97 -9.22
C LEU A 38 -8.23 7.75 -9.01
N SER A 39 -8.89 7.01 -9.91
CA SER A 39 -10.30 6.67 -9.76
C SER A 39 -10.56 5.83 -8.51
N ILE A 40 -9.67 4.87 -8.18
CA ILE A 40 -9.82 4.02 -6.99
C ILE A 40 -9.65 4.84 -5.71
N ILE A 41 -8.63 5.69 -5.62
CA ILE A 41 -8.42 6.50 -4.41
C ILE A 41 -9.55 7.52 -4.21
N PHE A 42 -10.14 8.03 -5.29
CA PHE A 42 -11.29 8.92 -5.21
C PHE A 42 -12.56 8.20 -4.84
N GLN A 43 -12.80 7.01 -5.40
CA GLN A 43 -13.94 6.18 -5.02
C GLN A 43 -13.85 5.78 -3.54
N ALA A 44 -12.66 5.39 -3.07
CA ALA A 44 -12.41 5.05 -1.67
C ALA A 44 -12.65 6.23 -0.72
N GLU A 45 -12.42 7.46 -1.15
CA GLU A 45 -12.70 8.66 -0.34
C GLU A 45 -14.15 9.14 -0.47
N ASN A 46 -14.77 8.89 -1.61
CA ASN A 46 -16.17 9.21 -1.90
C ASN A 46 -17.14 8.10 -1.47
N SER A 47 -16.87 7.47 -0.32
CA SER A 47 -17.73 6.42 0.27
C SER A 47 -18.02 5.21 -0.62
N GLY A 48 -17.23 4.96 -1.67
CA GLY A 48 -17.43 3.87 -2.63
C GLY A 48 -18.15 4.29 -3.91
N GLU A 49 -18.62 5.53 -4.01
CA GLU A 49 -19.26 6.07 -5.22
C GLU A 49 -18.21 6.50 -6.26
N GLU A 50 -18.39 6.07 -7.51
CA GLU A 50 -17.51 6.44 -8.60
C GLU A 50 -17.55 7.95 -8.87
N VAL A 51 -16.37 8.51 -9.12
CA VAL A 51 -16.23 9.91 -9.54
C VAL A 51 -16.26 9.96 -11.07
N PHE A 52 -17.18 10.76 -11.62
CA PHE A 52 -17.46 10.85 -13.06
C PHE A 52 -16.23 11.16 -13.93
N ASP A 53 -15.38 12.10 -13.51
CA ASP A 53 -14.11 12.41 -14.19
C ASP A 53 -13.00 12.64 -13.15
N SER A 54 -12.27 11.58 -12.83
CA SER A 54 -11.18 11.62 -11.85
C SER A 54 -10.03 12.53 -12.29
N ILE A 55 -9.79 12.65 -13.60
CA ILE A 55 -8.68 13.44 -14.15
C ILE A 55 -9.00 14.95 -14.12
N ASP A 56 -10.19 15.34 -14.60
CA ASP A 56 -10.63 16.73 -14.51
C ASP A 56 -10.77 17.16 -13.04
N LEU A 57 -11.27 16.27 -12.18
CA LEU A 57 -11.37 16.56 -10.76
C LEU A 57 -9.98 16.77 -10.13
N ALA A 58 -9.02 15.89 -10.38
CA ALA A 58 -7.66 16.09 -9.87
C ALA A 58 -7.04 17.39 -10.41
N LYS A 59 -7.23 17.70 -11.69
CA LYS A 59 -6.77 18.96 -12.30
C LYS A 59 -7.37 20.17 -11.59
N ARG A 60 -8.69 20.17 -11.36
CA ARG A 60 -9.39 21.27 -10.69
C ARG A 60 -8.97 21.42 -9.23
N LEU A 61 -8.67 20.32 -8.55
CA LEU A 61 -8.32 20.30 -7.13
C LEU A 61 -6.84 20.59 -6.86
N CYS A 62 -5.95 20.19 -7.77
CA CYS A 62 -4.50 20.17 -7.52
C CYS A 62 -3.70 21.09 -8.47
N SER A 63 -4.32 21.74 -9.46
CA SER A 63 -3.64 22.76 -10.27
C SER A 63 -3.20 23.95 -9.40
N PRO A 64 -1.99 24.51 -9.59
CA PRO A 64 -1.01 24.26 -10.65
C PRO A 64 0.06 23.21 -10.31
N LEU A 65 -0.12 22.43 -9.24
CA LEU A 65 0.89 21.50 -8.74
C LEU A 65 1.02 20.24 -9.62
N ILE A 66 0.03 20.00 -10.48
CA ILE A 66 0.02 18.89 -11.44
C ILE A 66 -0.15 19.36 -12.89
N THR A 67 0.47 18.60 -13.79
CA THR A 67 0.35 18.59 -15.25
C THR A 67 -0.25 17.27 -15.69
N LEU A 68 -1.12 17.31 -16.71
CA LEU A 68 -1.67 16.10 -17.31
C LEU A 68 -0.84 15.70 -18.52
N ASN A 69 -0.32 14.47 -18.50
CA ASN A 69 0.34 13.85 -19.65
C ASN A 69 -0.65 12.89 -20.32
N VAL A 70 -0.81 13.03 -21.63
CA VAL A 70 -1.53 12.03 -22.43
C VAL A 70 -0.54 10.95 -22.82
N ALA A 71 -0.66 9.75 -22.24
CA ALA A 71 0.12 8.62 -22.72
C ALA A 71 -0.44 8.21 -24.10
N LYS A 72 0.38 8.34 -25.15
CA LYS A 72 0.01 7.94 -26.52
C LYS A 72 -0.20 6.43 -26.58
N GLY A 73 -1.43 5.98 -26.40
CA GLY A 73 -1.86 4.63 -26.75
C GLY A 73 -1.96 4.47 -28.26
N LYS A 74 -1.70 3.27 -28.77
CA LYS A 74 -2.00 2.91 -30.17
C LYS A 74 -3.52 2.90 -30.36
N GLY A 75 -4.11 4.06 -30.69
CA GLY A 75 -5.51 4.21 -31.05
C GLY A 75 -6.26 5.28 -30.25
N ALA A 76 -7.14 6.03 -30.93
CA ALA A 76 -7.89 7.17 -30.39
C ALA A 76 -8.90 6.82 -29.27
N ARG A 77 -9.19 5.53 -29.02
CA ARG A 77 -10.15 5.07 -28.01
C ARG A 77 -9.54 4.66 -26.66
N ASN A 78 -8.21 4.60 -26.54
CA ASN A 78 -7.51 4.22 -25.30
C ASN A 78 -6.45 5.27 -24.92
N GLN A 79 -6.87 6.53 -24.79
CA GLN A 79 -6.00 7.54 -24.19
C GLN A 79 -5.90 7.24 -22.70
N ARG A 80 -4.71 6.80 -22.26
CA ARG A 80 -4.42 6.69 -20.83
C ARG A 80 -3.89 8.04 -20.36
N PHE A 81 -4.61 8.67 -19.44
CA PHE A 81 -4.16 9.92 -18.84
C PHE A 81 -3.30 9.61 -17.62
N LYS A 82 -2.22 10.38 -17.49
CA LYS A 82 -1.32 10.32 -16.36
C LYS A 82 -1.14 11.69 -15.74
N ILE A 83 -1.12 11.75 -14.43
CA ILE A 83 -0.88 12.99 -13.70
C ILE A 83 0.61 13.09 -13.37
N SER A 84 1.32 14.04 -13.99
CA SER A 84 2.69 14.43 -13.64
C SER A 84 2.72 15.63 -12.71
N PHE A 85 3.62 15.71 -11.74
CA PHE A 85 3.75 16.90 -10.88
C PHE A 85 4.81 17.87 -11.41
N ILE A 86 4.55 19.18 -11.31
CA ILE A 86 5.56 20.20 -11.64
C ILE A 86 6.52 20.33 -10.46
N HIS A 87 7.67 19.64 -10.55
CA HIS A 87 8.69 19.51 -9.50
C HIS A 87 9.08 20.81 -8.78
N HIS A 88 9.28 21.90 -9.53
CA HIS A 88 9.81 23.13 -8.95
C HIS A 88 8.76 23.89 -8.13
N THR A 89 7.49 23.89 -8.54
CA THR A 89 6.44 24.66 -7.87
C THR A 89 5.98 24.01 -6.57
N ALA A 90 5.85 22.68 -6.48
CA ALA A 90 5.46 22.03 -5.22
C ALA A 90 6.55 22.17 -4.14
N ALA A 91 7.82 21.92 -4.48
CA ALA A 91 8.94 22.06 -3.55
C ALA A 91 9.25 23.53 -3.21
N GLN A 92 9.18 24.47 -4.17
CA GLN A 92 9.28 25.91 -3.88
C GLN A 92 8.12 26.39 -3.03
N PHE A 93 6.90 25.94 -3.29
CA PHE A 93 5.72 26.37 -2.53
C PHE A 93 5.78 25.87 -1.07
N VAL A 94 6.20 24.60 -0.85
CA VAL A 94 6.46 24.05 0.49
C VAL A 94 7.60 24.81 1.18
N ARG A 95 8.74 25.05 0.50
CA ARG A 95 9.87 25.83 1.05
C ARG A 95 9.50 27.28 1.37
N GLN A 96 8.82 27.97 0.45
CA GLN A 96 8.39 29.36 0.64
C GLN A 96 7.39 29.47 1.79
N SER A 97 6.43 28.55 1.87
CA SER A 97 5.47 28.48 2.98
C SER A 97 6.15 28.18 4.32
N ALA A 98 7.14 27.28 4.37
CA ALA A 98 7.91 26.98 5.57
C ALA A 98 8.79 28.16 6.02
N SER A 99 9.51 28.81 5.09
CA SER A 99 10.37 29.97 5.37
C SER A 99 9.59 31.22 5.81
N ARG A 100 8.35 31.41 5.32
CA ARG A 100 7.50 32.55 5.68
C ARG A 100 6.69 32.34 6.95
N LYS A 101 6.46 31.10 7.38
CA LYS A 101 5.88 30.77 8.70
C LYS A 101 6.76 31.28 9.87
N ALA A 102 8.07 31.39 9.65
CA ALA A 102 9.01 32.02 10.59
C ALA A 102 8.91 33.55 10.62
N ALA A 103 8.38 34.19 9.57
CA ALA A 103 8.37 35.64 9.41
C ALA A 103 6.97 36.28 9.57
N ASN A 104 5.88 35.56 9.32
CA ASN A 104 4.52 36.03 9.52
C ASN A 104 3.53 34.86 9.62
N LYS A 105 2.67 34.87 10.66
CA LYS A 105 1.69 33.80 10.99
C LYS A 105 0.57 33.58 9.96
N ALA A 106 0.57 34.29 8.82
CA ALA A 106 -0.58 34.38 7.91
C ALA A 106 -0.58 33.35 6.77
N MET A 107 0.56 32.72 6.42
CA MET A 107 0.58 31.63 5.43
C MET A 107 1.05 30.33 6.07
N ALA A 108 0.10 29.50 6.47
CA ALA A 108 0.36 28.11 6.78
C ALA A 108 0.58 27.33 5.47
N VAL A 109 1.58 26.45 5.43
CA VAL A 109 1.64 25.38 4.41
C VAL A 109 0.25 24.71 4.41
N PRO A 110 -0.47 24.69 3.27
CA PRO A 110 -1.74 23.99 3.15
C PRO A 110 -1.57 22.58 3.71
N THR A 111 -2.49 22.15 4.58
CA THR A 111 -2.38 20.90 5.34
C THR A 111 -2.01 19.71 4.46
N ILE A 112 -2.53 19.71 3.23
CA ILE A 112 -2.28 18.75 2.15
C ILE A 112 -0.83 18.63 1.64
N LEU A 113 0.00 19.68 1.82
CA LEU A 113 1.40 19.70 1.40
C LEU A 113 2.38 19.53 2.56
N ARG A 114 1.89 19.36 3.79
CA ARG A 114 2.74 18.96 4.93
C ARG A 114 3.17 17.50 4.76
N PRO A 115 4.32 17.08 5.32
CA PRO A 115 4.62 15.66 5.48
C PRO A 115 3.42 14.99 6.15
N GLN A 116 2.79 14.06 5.42
CA GLN A 116 1.60 13.38 5.90
C GLN A 116 2.07 12.29 6.87
N ALA A 117 2.10 12.60 8.16
CA ALA A 117 2.67 11.71 9.19
C ALA A 117 2.03 10.31 9.16
N LEU A 118 0.73 10.23 8.91
CA LEU A 118 -0.04 8.98 8.86
C LEU A 118 -0.16 8.36 7.46
N LYS A 119 0.67 8.78 6.51
CA LYS A 119 0.57 8.42 5.09
C LYS A 119 0.50 6.91 4.84
N ALA A 120 1.36 6.14 5.50
CA ALA A 120 1.38 4.69 5.38
C ALA A 120 0.01 4.09 5.77
N LEU A 121 -0.55 4.51 6.90
CA LEU A 121 -1.85 4.04 7.39
C LEU A 121 -3.01 4.43 6.47
N TYR A 122 -2.98 5.65 5.92
CA TYR A 122 -3.98 6.08 4.94
C TYR A 122 -3.93 5.26 3.65
N ARG A 123 -2.72 5.09 3.06
CA ARG A 123 -2.53 4.25 1.88
C ARG A 123 -3.01 2.82 2.14
N GLY A 124 -2.60 2.24 3.27
CA GLY A 124 -3.01 0.89 3.64
C GLY A 124 -4.53 0.76 3.78
N THR A 125 -5.20 1.72 4.41
CA THR A 125 -6.66 1.70 4.55
C THR A 125 -7.38 1.82 3.20
N THR A 126 -6.87 2.67 2.30
CA THR A 126 -7.39 2.77 0.93
C THR A 126 -7.18 1.47 0.15
N SER A 127 -6.02 0.83 0.31
CA SER A 127 -5.75 -0.50 -0.27
C SER A 127 -6.67 -1.58 0.27
N VAL A 128 -6.99 -1.57 1.57
CA VAL A 128 -7.99 -2.47 2.16
C VAL A 128 -9.31 -2.35 1.43
N ARG A 129 -9.82 -1.12 1.21
CA ARG A 129 -11.07 -0.93 0.45
C ARG A 129 -11.00 -1.51 -0.97
N TYR A 130 -9.87 -1.34 -1.67
CA TYR A 130 -9.69 -1.96 -2.98
C TYR A 130 -9.80 -3.48 -2.90
N PHE A 131 -9.09 -4.11 -1.96
CA PHE A 131 -9.09 -5.57 -1.80
C PHE A 131 -10.43 -6.13 -1.30
N GLU A 132 -11.18 -5.38 -0.51
CA GLU A 132 -12.47 -5.82 0.05
C GLU A 132 -13.64 -5.60 -0.93
N GLU A 133 -13.74 -4.39 -1.49
CA GLU A 133 -14.98 -3.88 -2.10
C GLU A 133 -14.88 -3.71 -3.61
N SER A 134 -13.67 -3.61 -4.19
CA SER A 134 -13.54 -3.24 -5.61
C SER A 134 -13.91 -4.38 -6.55
N ILE A 135 -14.86 -4.11 -7.46
CA ILE A 135 -15.19 -4.99 -8.59
C ILE A 135 -13.95 -5.30 -9.43
N LYS A 136 -13.04 -4.33 -9.59
CA LYS A 136 -11.79 -4.51 -10.34
C LYS A 136 -10.87 -5.53 -9.69
N CYS A 137 -10.78 -5.51 -8.36
CA CYS A 137 -10.02 -6.51 -7.62
C CYS A 137 -10.61 -7.91 -7.83
N THR A 138 -11.94 -8.05 -7.78
CA THR A 138 -12.63 -9.31 -8.07
C THR A 138 -12.33 -9.81 -9.48
N GLN A 139 -12.47 -8.95 -10.50
CA GLN A 139 -12.16 -9.30 -11.89
C GLN A 139 -10.69 -9.70 -12.08
N ALA A 140 -9.76 -9.01 -11.40
CA ALA A 140 -8.34 -9.35 -11.44
C ALA A 140 -8.07 -10.72 -10.79
N LEU A 141 -8.70 -11.02 -9.65
CA LEU A 141 -8.56 -12.33 -9.01
C LEU A 141 -9.18 -13.45 -9.86
N ASP A 142 -10.35 -13.26 -10.46
CA ASP A 142 -10.97 -14.27 -11.31
C ASP A 142 -10.14 -14.54 -12.58
N SER A 143 -9.50 -13.50 -13.12
CA SER A 143 -8.53 -13.62 -14.22
C SER A 143 -7.29 -14.41 -13.78
N LEU A 144 -6.73 -14.11 -12.60
CA LEU A 144 -5.60 -14.85 -12.01
C LEU A 144 -5.92 -16.32 -11.78
N ARG A 145 -7.11 -16.63 -11.28
CA ARG A 145 -7.57 -17.99 -11.03
C ARG A 145 -7.71 -18.81 -12.32
N SER A 146 -8.16 -18.15 -13.39
CA SER A 146 -8.40 -18.80 -14.69
C SER A 146 -7.11 -18.96 -15.50
N TYR A 147 -6.21 -17.98 -15.43
CA TYR A 147 -5.00 -17.89 -16.26
C TYR A 147 -3.78 -17.41 -15.45
N PRO A 148 -3.29 -18.21 -14.49
CA PRO A 148 -2.23 -17.78 -13.56
C PRO A 148 -0.90 -17.43 -14.25
N SER A 149 -0.60 -18.05 -15.39
CA SER A 149 0.67 -17.86 -16.12
C SER A 149 0.65 -16.82 -17.24
N GLN A 150 -0.49 -16.18 -17.52
CA GLN A 150 -0.57 -15.22 -18.64
C GLN A 150 -0.07 -13.83 -18.22
N PRO A 151 0.46 -13.00 -19.15
CA PRO A 151 0.76 -11.61 -18.89
C PRO A 151 -0.54 -10.88 -18.53
N LEU A 152 -0.70 -10.55 -17.25
CA LEU A 152 -1.94 -9.98 -16.73
C LEU A 152 -2.03 -8.51 -17.15
N GLY A 153 -2.81 -8.23 -18.19
CA GLY A 153 -3.26 -6.87 -18.44
C GLY A 153 -4.10 -6.38 -17.25
N GLY A 154 -3.76 -5.22 -16.68
CA GLY A 154 -4.55 -4.60 -15.61
C GLY A 154 -4.16 -4.96 -14.17
N ILE A 155 -3.09 -5.75 -13.96
CA ILE A 155 -2.59 -6.03 -12.60
C ILE A 155 -1.74 -4.89 -12.01
N ASP A 156 -1.43 -3.87 -12.80
CA ASP A 156 -0.70 -2.69 -12.32
C ASP A 156 -1.40 -2.07 -11.10
N THR A 157 -2.73 -2.07 -11.12
CA THR A 157 -3.58 -1.63 -9.99
C THR A 157 -3.36 -2.45 -8.73
N TYR A 158 -3.26 -3.79 -8.86
CA TYR A 158 -2.97 -4.64 -7.72
C TYR A 158 -1.62 -4.27 -7.08
N PHE A 159 -0.58 -4.05 -7.89
CA PHE A 159 0.75 -3.75 -7.37
C PHE A 159 0.80 -2.42 -6.62
N GLU A 160 0.15 -1.39 -7.13
CA GLU A 160 0.06 -0.09 -6.43
C GLU A 160 -0.70 -0.22 -5.10
N MET A 161 -1.81 -0.94 -5.10
CA MET A 161 -2.60 -1.16 -3.88
C MET A 161 -1.85 -2.06 -2.90
N ALA A 162 -1.17 -3.09 -3.37
CA ALA A 162 -0.32 -3.94 -2.55
C ALA A 162 0.83 -3.15 -1.93
N TYR A 163 1.48 -2.26 -2.69
CA TYR A 163 2.50 -1.35 -2.18
C TYR A 163 1.96 -0.44 -1.07
N GLY A 164 0.79 0.17 -1.28
CA GLY A 164 0.12 0.98 -0.26
C GLY A 164 -0.17 0.20 1.03
N LEU A 165 -0.57 -1.07 0.90
CA LEU A 165 -0.84 -1.96 2.03
C LEU A 165 0.45 -2.38 2.75
N TRP A 166 1.47 -2.82 2.00
CA TRP A 166 2.77 -3.21 2.57
C TRP A 166 3.42 -2.06 3.35
N ASN A 167 3.33 -0.81 2.87
CA ASN A 167 3.84 0.34 3.61
C ASN A 167 3.20 0.49 5.00
N ALA A 168 1.91 0.18 5.16
CA ALA A 168 1.26 0.17 6.47
C ALA A 168 1.72 -1.02 7.33
N LEU A 169 1.88 -2.19 6.71
CA LEU A 169 2.25 -3.42 7.40
C LEU A 169 3.70 -3.39 7.90
N PHE A 170 4.61 -2.70 7.21
CA PHE A 170 6.00 -2.47 7.61
C PHE A 170 6.20 -1.37 8.65
N LEU A 171 5.13 -0.74 9.14
CA LEU A 171 5.25 0.37 10.09
C LEU A 171 5.72 -0.12 11.47
N GLU A 172 6.97 0.19 11.83
CA GLU A 172 7.59 -0.20 13.12
C GLU A 172 7.13 0.71 14.27
N THR A 173 6.99 2.02 14.03
CA THR A 173 6.58 3.00 15.03
C THR A 173 5.64 4.04 14.43
N LEU A 174 4.84 4.68 15.28
CA LEU A 174 4.14 5.90 14.89
C LEU A 174 5.13 7.07 14.87
N PRO A 175 4.92 8.09 14.02
CA PRO A 175 5.73 9.32 14.06
C PRO A 175 5.65 10.01 15.42
N ASP A 176 6.73 10.63 15.87
CA ASP A 176 6.76 11.30 17.18
C ASP A 176 5.97 12.62 17.21
N CYS A 177 5.69 13.20 16.04
CA CYS A 177 5.13 14.55 15.90
C CYS A 177 3.60 14.58 15.70
N LEU A 178 2.86 13.58 16.16
CA LEU A 178 1.40 13.53 16.02
C LEU A 178 0.71 14.45 17.02
N ASP A 179 -0.22 15.28 16.53
CA ASP A 179 -1.15 16.03 17.37
C ASP A 179 -2.36 15.18 17.80
N ASP A 180 -3.28 15.75 18.59
CA ASP A 180 -4.41 14.99 19.12
C ASP A 180 -5.39 14.55 18.02
N ASP A 181 -5.56 15.35 16.95
CA ASP A 181 -6.40 14.98 15.80
C ASP A 181 -5.76 13.83 15.02
N ASP A 182 -4.45 13.89 14.80
CA ASP A 182 -3.67 12.81 14.19
C ASP A 182 -3.77 11.51 15.00
N LEU A 183 -3.73 11.58 16.33
CA LEU A 183 -3.87 10.38 17.18
C LEU A 183 -5.25 9.75 17.06
N VAL A 184 -6.31 10.56 16.98
CA VAL A 184 -7.67 10.07 16.71
C VAL A 184 -7.74 9.39 15.35
N GLN A 185 -7.17 10.01 14.30
CA GLN A 185 -7.13 9.42 12.97
C GLN A 185 -6.31 8.12 12.93
N ALA A 186 -5.13 8.10 13.54
CA ALA A 186 -4.29 6.93 13.64
C ALA A 186 -5.03 5.77 14.31
N SER A 187 -5.83 6.06 15.36
CA SER A 187 -6.64 5.07 16.05
C SER A 187 -7.67 4.42 15.11
N ILE A 188 -8.40 5.24 14.34
CA ILE A 188 -9.39 4.79 13.37
C ILE A 188 -8.74 3.93 12.28
N LEU A 189 -7.63 4.39 11.71
CA LEU A 189 -6.92 3.68 10.64
C LEU A 189 -6.33 2.35 11.13
N CYS A 190 -5.70 2.33 12.31
CA CYS A 190 -5.17 1.11 12.91
C CYS A 190 -6.30 0.10 13.20
N SER A 191 -7.46 0.56 13.68
CA SER A 191 -8.61 -0.30 13.95
C SER A 191 -9.12 -0.97 12.67
N LYS A 192 -9.26 -0.21 11.57
CA LYS A 192 -9.66 -0.74 10.27
C LYS A 192 -8.68 -1.80 9.74
N LEU A 193 -7.38 -1.51 9.82
CA LEU A 193 -6.33 -2.46 9.38
C LEU A 193 -6.32 -3.72 10.25
N THR A 194 -6.54 -3.58 11.57
CA THR A 194 -6.68 -4.70 12.50
C THR A 194 -7.85 -5.59 12.12
N GLU A 195 -9.02 -5.00 11.88
CA GLU A 195 -10.24 -5.71 11.50
C GLU A 195 -10.10 -6.45 10.16
N PHE A 196 -9.41 -5.84 9.19
CA PHE A 196 -9.07 -6.47 7.92
C PHE A 196 -8.23 -7.74 8.12
N LEU A 197 -7.12 -7.64 8.86
CA LEU A 197 -6.19 -8.76 9.10
C LEU A 197 -6.81 -9.91 9.90
N LEU A 198 -7.70 -9.59 10.84
CA LEU A 198 -8.37 -10.59 11.69
C LEU A 198 -9.62 -11.19 11.04
N SER A 199 -9.99 -10.76 9.83
CA SER A 199 -11.19 -11.26 9.14
C SER A 199 -10.84 -11.93 7.82
N ARG A 200 -11.78 -12.73 7.31
CA ARG A 200 -11.67 -13.40 6.00
C ARG A 200 -11.59 -12.43 4.82
N ARG A 201 -11.80 -11.14 5.04
CA ARG A 201 -11.77 -10.11 3.99
C ARG A 201 -10.36 -9.92 3.41
N CYS A 202 -9.31 -10.20 4.19
CA CYS A 202 -7.93 -10.17 3.69
C CYS A 202 -7.57 -11.31 2.73
N LEU A 203 -8.37 -12.39 2.69
CA LEU A 203 -8.04 -13.59 1.92
C LEU A 203 -7.98 -13.33 0.41
N ARG A 204 -8.71 -12.32 -0.10
CA ARG A 204 -8.63 -11.93 -1.51
C ARG A 204 -7.23 -11.43 -1.88
N TRP A 205 -6.68 -10.53 -1.07
CA TRP A 205 -5.33 -10.00 -1.25
C TRP A 205 -4.28 -11.11 -1.13
N VAL A 206 -4.43 -11.98 -0.13
CA VAL A 206 -3.55 -13.13 0.09
C VAL A 206 -3.56 -14.07 -1.11
N GLU A 207 -4.74 -14.47 -1.59
CA GLU A 207 -4.85 -15.42 -2.72
C GLU A 207 -4.19 -14.84 -3.98
N MET A 208 -4.42 -13.56 -4.27
CA MET A 208 -3.74 -12.89 -5.38
C MET A 208 -2.21 -12.90 -5.19
N ALA A 209 -1.73 -12.57 -3.99
CA ALA A 209 -0.30 -12.59 -3.68
C ALA A 209 0.31 -13.99 -3.87
N ILE A 210 -0.37 -15.04 -3.39
CA ILE A 210 0.06 -16.44 -3.56
C ILE A 210 0.13 -16.80 -5.05
N ILE A 211 -0.94 -16.59 -5.83
CA ILE A 211 -0.96 -16.96 -7.25
C ILE A 211 0.19 -16.27 -8.00
N ILE A 212 0.34 -14.96 -7.83
CA ILE A 212 1.35 -14.15 -8.53
C ILE A 212 2.76 -14.64 -8.19
N ASN A 213 3.05 -14.91 -6.92
CA ASN A 213 4.39 -15.28 -6.50
C ASN A 213 4.69 -16.76 -6.78
N TYR A 214 3.71 -17.66 -6.65
CA TYR A 214 3.91 -19.09 -6.85
C TYR A 214 4.05 -19.41 -8.34
N ASP A 215 3.27 -18.79 -9.23
CA ASP A 215 3.44 -18.96 -10.68
C ASP A 215 4.83 -18.53 -11.14
N GLY A 216 5.35 -17.43 -10.59
CA GLY A 216 6.69 -16.93 -10.91
C GLY A 216 7.85 -17.64 -10.19
N GLY A 217 7.55 -18.47 -9.18
CA GLY A 217 8.56 -19.00 -8.25
C GLY A 217 9.29 -17.89 -7.47
N PHE A 218 8.65 -16.72 -7.29
CA PHE A 218 9.24 -15.57 -6.62
C PHE A 218 9.19 -15.75 -5.11
N THR A 219 10.36 -15.65 -4.47
CA THR A 219 10.49 -15.74 -3.02
C THR A 219 10.17 -14.44 -2.28
N ASN A 220 10.00 -13.33 -3.01
CA ASN A 220 9.76 -12.00 -2.44
C ASN A 220 8.52 -11.95 -1.53
N LEU A 221 7.51 -12.79 -1.78
CA LEU A 221 6.36 -12.85 -0.87
C LEU A 221 6.75 -13.35 0.53
N PHE A 222 7.59 -14.38 0.60
CA PHE A 222 8.07 -14.88 1.88
C PHE A 222 8.94 -13.83 2.57
N GLU A 223 9.85 -13.18 1.85
CA GLU A 223 10.68 -12.09 2.39
C GLU A 223 9.84 -10.95 2.96
N ASN A 224 8.85 -10.46 2.20
CA ASN A 224 7.95 -9.39 2.65
C ASN A 224 7.13 -9.80 3.88
N VAL A 225 6.67 -11.05 3.95
CA VAL A 225 5.94 -11.57 5.10
C VAL A 225 6.83 -11.61 6.36
N ILE A 226 8.08 -12.04 6.23
CA ILE A 226 9.05 -12.02 7.32
C ILE A 226 9.39 -10.60 7.75
N GLU A 227 9.59 -9.68 6.80
CA GLU A 227 9.84 -8.27 7.09
C GLU A 227 8.68 -7.63 7.87
N ALA A 228 7.43 -7.89 7.46
CA ALA A 228 6.25 -7.40 8.18
C ALA A 228 6.11 -8.01 9.58
N LEU A 229 6.47 -9.29 9.75
CA LEU A 229 6.52 -9.94 11.06
C LEU A 229 7.54 -9.25 11.97
N CYS A 230 8.77 -9.03 11.48
CA CYS A 230 9.81 -8.33 12.25
C CYS A 230 9.41 -6.90 12.59
N ALA A 231 8.77 -6.17 11.67
CA ALA A 231 8.28 -4.82 11.93
C ALA A 231 7.23 -4.80 13.06
N ALA A 232 6.32 -5.77 13.09
CA ALA A 232 5.32 -5.91 14.14
C ALA A 232 5.94 -6.27 15.51
N GLU A 233 6.97 -7.13 15.53
CA GLU A 233 7.69 -7.47 16.77
C GLU A 233 8.44 -6.27 17.34
N LYS A 234 9.16 -5.52 16.50
CA LYS A 234 9.84 -4.28 16.92
C LYS A 234 8.85 -3.27 17.50
N ALA A 235 7.68 -3.10 16.85
CA ALA A 235 6.64 -2.19 17.33
C ALA A 235 6.20 -2.53 18.77
N LEU A 236 6.06 -3.82 19.10
CA LEU A 236 5.69 -4.27 20.43
C LEU A 236 6.80 -4.09 21.47
N HIS A 237 8.07 -4.22 21.07
CA HIS A 237 9.20 -3.98 21.96
C HIS A 237 9.37 -2.49 22.31
N VAL A 238 9.21 -1.59 21.33
CA VAL A 238 9.30 -0.13 21.55
C VAL A 238 8.21 0.34 22.52
N THR A 239 6.98 -0.17 22.38
CA THR A 239 5.89 0.16 23.30
C THR A 239 6.10 -0.32 24.73
N ASN A 240 7.04 -1.24 24.99
CA ASN A 240 7.33 -1.69 26.36
C ASN A 240 8.44 -0.88 27.04
N GLN A 241 9.19 -0.06 26.30
CA GLN A 241 10.34 0.70 26.82
C GLN A 241 10.06 2.20 26.97
N ASP A 242 9.22 2.80 26.13
CA ASP A 242 8.92 4.23 26.21
C ASP A 242 7.81 4.54 27.21
N SER A 243 8.24 4.95 28.41
CA SER A 243 7.41 5.49 29.49
C SER A 243 7.04 6.98 29.30
N MET A 244 7.53 7.63 28.24
CA MET A 244 7.21 9.04 27.91
C MET A 244 6.46 9.24 26.58
N GLY A 245 6.34 8.22 25.73
CA GLY A 245 5.56 8.30 24.49
C GLY A 245 4.07 8.11 24.74
N LYS A 246 3.20 8.88 24.06
CA LYS A 246 1.75 8.62 24.04
C LYS A 246 1.52 7.24 23.38
N GLN A 247 1.43 6.19 24.18
CA GLN A 247 1.14 4.85 23.67
C GLN A 247 -0.29 4.79 23.15
N LEU A 248 -0.44 4.64 21.84
CA LEU A 248 -1.76 4.50 21.21
C LEU A 248 -2.21 3.04 21.28
N THR A 249 -3.20 2.74 22.12
CA THR A 249 -3.74 1.37 22.30
C THR A 249 -4.14 0.73 20.97
N ALA A 250 -4.71 1.49 20.04
CA ALA A 250 -5.09 0.98 18.73
C ALA A 250 -3.88 0.52 17.89
N PHE A 251 -2.72 1.18 18.00
CA PHE A 251 -1.50 0.77 17.32
C PHE A 251 -0.88 -0.49 17.95
N GLN A 252 -1.02 -0.66 19.27
CA GLN A 252 -0.64 -1.91 19.95
C GLN A 252 -1.51 -3.07 19.48
N SER A 253 -2.84 -2.91 19.48
CA SER A 253 -3.77 -3.94 18.96
C SER A 253 -3.47 -4.29 17.51
N TYR A 254 -3.19 -3.28 16.67
CA TYR A 254 -2.77 -3.49 15.29
C TYR A 254 -1.46 -4.27 15.17
N SER A 255 -0.47 -3.96 16.02
CA SER A 255 0.83 -4.66 16.01
C SER A 255 0.70 -6.11 16.50
N ILE A 256 -0.15 -6.39 17.49
CA ILE A 256 -0.47 -7.76 17.93
C ILE A 256 -1.12 -8.54 16.77
N ALA A 257 -2.13 -7.96 16.13
CA ALA A 257 -2.84 -8.60 15.02
C ALA A 257 -1.91 -8.86 13.82
N ARG A 258 -1.06 -7.89 13.46
CA ARG A 258 -0.02 -8.06 12.42
C ARG A 258 0.93 -9.20 12.76
N ARG A 259 1.49 -9.21 13.96
CA ARG A 259 2.44 -10.25 14.39
C ARG A 259 1.82 -11.64 14.26
N GLN A 260 0.59 -11.80 14.75
CA GLN A 260 -0.13 -13.07 14.67
C GLN A 260 -0.41 -13.47 13.22
N PHE A 261 -0.95 -12.55 12.41
CA PHE A 261 -1.28 -12.80 11.02
C PHE A 261 -0.05 -13.20 10.19
N PHE A 262 1.07 -12.47 10.34
CA PHE A 262 2.27 -12.75 9.55
C PHE A 262 3.05 -13.96 10.04
N ALA A 263 2.97 -14.33 11.32
CA ALA A 263 3.45 -15.63 11.79
C ALA A 263 2.69 -16.78 11.10
N ASP A 264 1.35 -16.69 11.07
CA ASP A 264 0.49 -17.67 10.39
C ASP A 264 0.80 -17.72 8.88
N TYR A 265 0.92 -16.56 8.24
CA TYR A 265 1.16 -16.48 6.81
C TYR A 265 2.57 -16.96 6.43
N ALA A 266 3.59 -16.65 7.24
CA ALA A 266 4.95 -17.15 7.05
C ALA A 266 4.99 -18.68 7.08
N TYR A 267 4.32 -19.28 8.07
CA TYR A 267 4.21 -20.73 8.19
C TYR A 267 3.51 -21.36 6.97
N VAL A 268 2.42 -20.77 6.49
CA VAL A 268 1.71 -21.25 5.30
C VAL A 268 2.61 -21.21 4.06
N ILE A 269 3.28 -20.08 3.79
CA ILE A 269 4.15 -19.96 2.61
C ILE A 269 5.32 -20.93 2.73
N PHE A 270 5.89 -21.09 3.92
CA PHE A 270 6.94 -22.08 4.18
C PHE A 270 6.51 -23.50 3.84
N CYS A 271 5.29 -23.89 4.20
CA CYS A 271 4.76 -25.23 3.94
C CYS A 271 4.33 -25.46 2.48
N THR A 272 3.99 -24.41 1.72
CA THR A 272 3.25 -24.55 0.46
C THR A 272 3.91 -23.87 -0.75
N GLY A 273 4.94 -23.04 -0.55
CA GLY A 273 5.44 -22.12 -1.56
C GLY A 273 6.95 -22.12 -1.75
N PRO A 274 7.45 -21.24 -2.63
CA PRO A 274 8.88 -20.99 -2.79
C PRO A 274 9.43 -20.24 -1.58
N THR A 275 10.45 -20.81 -0.93
CA THR A 275 11.22 -20.16 0.14
C THR A 275 12.72 -20.22 -0.15
N ILE A 276 13.49 -19.28 0.42
CA ILE A 276 14.94 -19.13 0.15
C ILE A 276 15.78 -20.11 0.98
N GLU A 277 15.26 -20.59 2.10
CA GLU A 277 16.02 -21.38 3.06
C GLU A 277 15.34 -22.72 3.30
N GLU A 278 15.78 -23.76 2.60
CA GLU A 278 15.43 -25.16 2.90
C GLU A 278 15.88 -25.60 4.31
N SER A 279 16.74 -24.80 4.97
CA SER A 279 17.34 -25.09 6.28
C SER A 279 16.62 -24.48 7.49
N ARG A 280 15.71 -23.51 7.31
CA ARG A 280 14.92 -22.97 8.44
C ARG A 280 13.69 -23.83 8.64
N VAL A 281 13.58 -24.50 9.78
CA VAL A 281 12.31 -25.15 10.17
C VAL A 281 11.45 -24.10 10.88
N LEU A 282 10.40 -23.62 10.22
CA LEU A 282 9.36 -22.84 10.87
C LEU A 282 8.37 -23.81 11.54
N THR A 283 8.17 -23.64 12.85
CA THR A 283 7.16 -24.40 13.61
C THR A 283 5.79 -23.77 13.45
N GLU A 284 4.74 -24.59 13.57
CA GLU A 284 3.35 -24.09 13.60
C GLU A 284 3.20 -23.04 14.71
N PRO A 285 2.68 -21.83 14.41
CA PRO A 285 2.43 -20.82 15.43
C PRO A 285 1.40 -21.28 16.47
N ASP A 286 1.58 -20.86 17.72
CA ASP A 286 0.67 -21.22 18.81
C ASP A 286 -0.78 -20.89 18.47
N GLY A 287 -1.68 -21.88 18.55
CA GLY A 287 -3.11 -21.70 18.29
C GLY A 287 -3.48 -21.51 16.81
N PHE A 288 -2.56 -21.76 15.86
CA PHE A 288 -2.82 -21.66 14.41
C PHE A 288 -4.09 -22.39 14.00
N SER A 289 -4.19 -23.68 14.36
CA SER A 289 -5.35 -24.53 14.07
C SER A 289 -6.69 -24.03 14.67
N ASN A 290 -6.65 -23.16 15.68
CA ASN A 290 -7.85 -22.59 16.31
C ASN A 290 -8.30 -21.25 15.68
N ARG A 291 -7.49 -20.68 14.77
CA ARG A 291 -7.77 -19.39 14.13
C ARG A 291 -8.39 -19.59 12.75
N PRO A 292 -9.65 -19.17 12.51
CA PRO A 292 -10.30 -19.38 11.22
C PRO A 292 -9.51 -18.82 10.03
N VAL A 293 -8.96 -17.60 10.17
CA VAL A 293 -8.16 -16.98 9.10
C VAL A 293 -6.91 -17.81 8.80
N ALA A 294 -6.20 -18.32 9.82
CA ALA A 294 -4.99 -19.13 9.64
C ALA A 294 -5.28 -20.43 8.87
N THR A 295 -6.37 -21.12 9.21
CA THR A 295 -6.82 -22.30 8.48
C THR A 295 -7.16 -21.97 7.02
N ASP A 296 -7.86 -20.86 6.78
CA ASP A 296 -8.19 -20.43 5.42
C ASP A 296 -6.93 -20.01 4.61
N LEU A 297 -5.93 -19.40 5.25
CA LEU A 297 -4.63 -19.13 4.64
C LEU A 297 -3.97 -20.43 4.19
N MET A 298 -3.95 -21.46 5.05
CA MET A 298 -3.38 -22.77 4.72
C MET A 298 -4.11 -23.41 3.53
N LEU A 299 -5.44 -23.38 3.52
CA LEU A 299 -6.23 -23.89 2.40
C LEU A 299 -5.89 -23.18 1.08
N LEU A 300 -5.71 -21.85 1.11
CA LEU A 300 -5.26 -21.09 -0.07
C LEU A 300 -3.84 -21.48 -0.51
N GLY A 301 -2.90 -21.61 0.41
CA GLY A 301 -1.54 -22.05 0.11
C GLY A 301 -1.52 -23.43 -0.56
N GLN A 302 -2.24 -24.40 0.02
CA GLN A 302 -2.38 -25.76 -0.51
C GLN A 302 -3.04 -25.77 -1.90
N LYS A 303 -4.13 -25.01 -2.07
CA LYS A 303 -4.86 -24.89 -3.34
C LYS A 303 -3.93 -24.48 -4.48
N TRP A 304 -3.01 -23.55 -4.25
CA TRP A 304 -2.14 -22.98 -5.28
C TRP A 304 -0.71 -23.55 -5.30
N THR A 305 -0.37 -24.49 -4.42
CA THR A 305 0.97 -25.12 -4.33
C THR A 305 1.43 -25.71 -5.68
N HIS A 306 0.49 -26.20 -6.49
CA HIS A 306 0.76 -26.76 -7.81
C HIS A 306 1.42 -25.77 -8.79
N LEU A 307 1.20 -24.46 -8.62
CA LEU A 307 1.81 -23.43 -9.47
C LEU A 307 3.33 -23.40 -9.31
N TYR A 308 3.83 -23.63 -8.09
CA TYR A 308 5.25 -23.68 -7.80
C TYR A 308 5.90 -25.01 -8.25
N SER A 309 5.21 -26.14 -8.05
CA SER A 309 5.77 -27.46 -8.38
C SER A 309 5.98 -27.70 -9.88
N LEU A 310 5.20 -27.02 -10.74
CA LEU A 310 5.27 -27.14 -12.20
C LEU A 310 6.49 -26.44 -12.84
N ARG A 311 7.21 -25.55 -12.12
CA ARG A 311 8.32 -24.74 -12.67
C ARG A 311 9.71 -25.03 -12.08
N ARG A 312 9.98 -26.25 -11.61
CA ARG A 312 11.35 -26.70 -11.22
C ARG A 312 12.36 -26.83 -12.38
N PHE A 313 12.12 -26.16 -13.51
CA PHE A 313 13.07 -25.98 -14.60
C PHE A 313 13.50 -24.51 -14.64
N PRO A 314 14.77 -24.19 -14.90
CA PRO A 314 15.33 -22.89 -14.61
C PRO A 314 14.54 -21.78 -15.31
N PRO A 315 14.30 -20.64 -14.63
CA PRO A 315 13.54 -19.55 -15.21
C PRO A 315 14.21 -19.10 -16.52
N PRO A 316 13.44 -18.80 -17.58
CA PRO A 316 14.02 -18.14 -18.74
C PRO A 316 14.67 -16.84 -18.27
N ALA A 317 15.96 -16.67 -18.59
CA ALA A 317 16.72 -15.48 -18.27
C ALA A 317 16.04 -14.25 -18.88
N GLY A 318 15.25 -13.51 -18.08
CA GLY A 318 14.56 -12.35 -18.62
C GLY A 318 13.36 -11.85 -17.84
N ARG A 319 13.54 -11.56 -16.54
CA ARG A 319 12.97 -10.40 -15.78
C ARG A 319 13.13 -10.69 -14.29
N ILE A 320 14.30 -10.33 -13.78
CA ILE A 320 14.60 -10.28 -12.35
C ILE A 320 13.74 -9.16 -11.75
N TRP A 321 12.83 -9.50 -10.83
CA TRP A 321 12.37 -8.58 -9.78
C TRP A 321 13.37 -8.64 -8.62
N GLY A 322 13.64 -7.51 -7.97
CA GLY A 322 14.21 -7.52 -6.61
C GLY A 322 15.71 -7.25 -6.41
N LYS A 323 16.50 -6.93 -7.45
CA LYS A 323 17.69 -6.09 -7.27
C LYS A 323 17.66 -4.94 -8.25
N ARG A 324 16.88 -3.89 -7.95
CA ARG A 324 17.39 -2.55 -8.30
C ARG A 324 18.63 -2.40 -7.44
N ARG A 325 19.80 -2.61 -8.06
CA ARG A 325 21.09 -2.32 -7.45
C ARG A 325 20.98 -0.96 -6.77
N ASP A 326 21.18 -0.94 -5.47
CA ASP A 326 21.93 0.12 -4.80
C ASP A 326 23.31 0.20 -5.47
N LYS A 327 23.36 0.80 -6.66
CA LYS A 327 24.51 1.59 -7.03
C LYS A 327 24.17 2.95 -6.48
N TYR A 328 24.66 3.25 -5.29
CA TYR A 328 25.22 4.52 -4.84
C TYR A 328 25.39 4.47 -3.31
N THR A 329 26.27 3.58 -2.86
CA THR A 329 27.13 3.88 -1.71
C THR A 329 28.31 4.71 -2.23
N ARG A 330 28.21 6.02 -2.07
CA ARG A 330 29.27 6.93 -1.59
C ARG A 330 28.72 8.35 -1.54
#